data_AF-A0A438EIA9-F1
#
_entry.id   AF-A0A438EIA9-F1
#
_cell.length_a   1.000
_cell.length_b   1.000
_cell.length_c   1.000
_cell.angle_alpha   90.00
_cell.angle_beta   90.00
_cell.angle_gamma   90.00
#
_symmetry.space_group_name_H-M   'P 1'
#
loop_
_entity.id
_entity.type
_entity.pdbx_description
1 polymer ?
#
loop_
_entity_poly.entity_id
_entity_poly.type
_entity_poly.pdbx_seq_one_letter_code
_entity_poly.pdbx_strand_id
1 'polypeptide(L)'
;MLGSLFAKTSLKPSALHLFQFNLQRGLHSRNKKAAEFLAQGFSAIKEVDRVMDKSEPNSRLLIPLLRKAKENFELALEADNSNAHARYWLSKLHLKYHVPGACKAIGAALLVEAADMGDAEAQYELGRRLRYEVSFLKIDIVIIFVLI
;
A
#
# COMPACT_ATOMS: atom_id res chain seq x y z
N MET A 1 -19.40 17.54 55.95
CA MET A 1 -18.17 16.75 55.74
C MET A 1 -18.49 15.60 54.80
N LEU A 2 -18.01 15.63 53.56
CA LEU A 2 -18.16 14.55 52.58
C LEU A 2 -16.79 14.30 51.95
N GLY A 3 -16.12 13.24 52.41
CA GLY A 3 -14.79 12.83 51.95
C GLY A 3 -14.86 12.11 50.60
N SER A 4 -13.94 12.46 49.71
CA SER A 4 -13.84 11.90 48.36
C SER A 4 -13.28 10.47 48.37
N LEU A 5 -13.89 9.57 47.61
CA LEU A 5 -13.34 8.26 47.27
C LEU A 5 -12.83 8.29 45.83
N PHE A 6 -11.57 8.71 45.63
CA PHE A 6 -10.83 8.43 44.40
C PHE A 6 -9.86 7.28 44.68
N ALA A 7 -10.29 6.06 44.37
CA ALA A 7 -9.41 4.90 44.29
C ALA A 7 -8.55 5.02 43.02
N LYS A 8 -7.28 5.42 43.17
CA LYS A 8 -6.29 5.33 42.10
C LYS A 8 -5.89 3.86 41.92
N THR A 9 -6.41 3.20 40.90
CA THR A 9 -5.92 1.90 40.46
C THR A 9 -4.54 2.08 39.82
N SER A 10 -3.49 1.89 40.62
CA SER A 10 -2.11 1.87 40.14
C SER A 10 -1.86 0.54 39.41
N LEU A 11 -1.95 0.56 38.08
CA LEU A 11 -1.49 -0.54 37.22
C LEU A 11 0.03 -0.67 37.35
N LYS A 12 0.51 -1.84 37.79
CA LYS A 12 1.93 -2.13 38.00
C LYS A 12 2.73 -1.89 36.69
N PRO A 13 3.85 -1.14 36.73
CA PRO A 13 4.69 -0.84 35.55
C PRO A 13 5.16 -2.09 34.78
N SER A 14 5.33 -3.23 35.46
CA SER A 14 5.76 -4.49 34.86
C SER A 14 4.75 -5.10 33.89
N ALA A 15 3.45 -4.91 34.12
CA ALA A 15 2.41 -5.39 33.21
C ALA A 15 2.42 -4.58 31.91
N LEU A 16 2.55 -3.25 32.00
CA LEU A 16 2.64 -2.36 30.83
C LEU A 16 3.87 -2.68 29.98
N HIS A 17 5.02 -2.93 30.60
CA HIS A 17 6.24 -3.28 29.88
C HIS A 17 6.12 -4.62 29.16
N LEU A 18 5.49 -5.63 29.78
CA LEU A 18 5.22 -6.93 29.14
C LEU A 18 4.21 -6.80 27.98
N PHE A 19 3.16 -6.00 28.14
CA PHE A 19 2.19 -5.70 27.08
C PHE A 19 2.85 -4.98 25.90
N GLN A 20 3.66 -3.97 26.17
CA GLN A 20 4.42 -3.25 25.14
C GLN A 20 5.40 -4.17 24.41
N PHE A 21 6.12 -5.04 25.13
CA PHE A 21 7.04 -6.00 24.54
C PHE A 21 6.32 -7.06 23.67
N ASN A 22 5.16 -7.54 24.13
CA ASN A 22 4.33 -8.46 23.35
C ASN A 22 3.76 -7.82 22.09
N LEU A 23 3.33 -6.55 22.18
CA LEU A 23 2.86 -5.77 21.04
C LEU A 23 3.99 -5.56 20.02
N GLN A 24 5.18 -5.18 20.48
CA GLN A 24 6.36 -4.99 19.62
C GLN A 24 6.79 -6.29 18.94
N ARG A 25 6.78 -7.43 19.63
CA ARG A 25 7.07 -8.73 19.01
C ARG A 25 6.03 -9.13 17.96
N GLY A 26 4.76 -8.90 18.25
CA GLY A 26 3.67 -9.12 17.29
C GLY A 26 3.81 -8.28 16.03
N LEU A 27 4.12 -6.99 16.19
CA LEU A 27 4.40 -6.06 15.09
C LEU A 27 5.64 -6.48 14.29
N HIS A 28 6.74 -6.84 14.94
CA HIS A 28 7.94 -7.31 14.25
C HIS A 28 7.70 -8.59 13.43
N SER A 29 6.91 -9.52 13.94
CA SER A 29 6.56 -10.76 13.21
C SER A 29 5.70 -10.46 11.97
N ARG A 30 4.71 -9.58 12.09
CA ARG A 30 3.86 -9.12 10.97
C ARG A 30 4.67 -8.40 9.90
N ASN A 31 5.53 -7.47 10.31
CA ASN A 31 6.38 -6.72 9.40
C ASN A 31 7.38 -7.64 8.68
N LYS A 32 7.93 -8.65 9.37
CA LYS A 32 8.82 -9.62 8.74
C LYS A 32 8.09 -10.41 7.63
N LYS A 33 6.89 -10.91 7.92
CA LYS A 33 6.10 -11.67 6.94
C LYS A 33 5.69 -10.80 5.75
N ALA A 34 5.25 -9.57 6.00
CA ALA A 34 4.94 -8.61 4.95
C ALA A 34 6.17 -8.28 4.07
N ALA A 35 7.36 -8.15 4.69
CA ALA A 35 8.61 -7.93 3.96
C ALA A 35 9.00 -9.11 3.05
N GLU A 36 8.77 -10.34 3.49
CA GLU A 36 9.01 -11.54 2.67
C GLU A 36 8.09 -11.56 1.44
N PHE A 37 6.81 -11.27 1.61
CA PHE A 37 5.87 -11.17 0.49
C PHE A 37 6.20 -10.01 -0.45
N LEU A 38 6.59 -8.86 0.10
CA LEU A 38 7.10 -7.74 -0.71
C LEU A 38 8.30 -8.15 -1.57
N ALA A 39 9.29 -8.82 -0.97
CA ALA A 39 10.47 -9.28 -1.71
C ALA A 39 10.09 -10.24 -2.85
N GLN A 40 9.15 -11.16 -2.62
CA GLN A 40 8.65 -12.07 -3.65
C GLN A 40 7.87 -11.34 -4.76
N GLY A 41 7.03 -10.37 -4.38
CA GLY A 41 6.31 -9.50 -5.31
C GLY A 41 7.27 -8.71 -6.20
N PHE A 42 8.29 -8.08 -5.62
CA PHE A 42 9.33 -7.36 -6.37
C PHE A 42 10.18 -8.26 -7.26
N SER A 43 10.52 -9.46 -6.79
CA SER A 43 11.20 -10.44 -7.64
C SER A 43 10.38 -10.79 -8.87
N ALA A 44 9.04 -10.89 -8.74
CA ALA A 44 8.17 -11.16 -9.89
C ALA A 44 8.10 -9.95 -10.83
N ILE A 45 7.97 -8.72 -10.31
CA ILE A 45 8.00 -7.49 -11.12
C ILE A 45 9.33 -7.36 -11.87
N LYS A 46 10.46 -7.67 -11.23
CA LYS A 46 11.77 -7.64 -11.88
C LYS A 46 11.86 -8.60 -13.06
N GLU A 47 11.30 -9.80 -12.94
CA GLU A 47 11.22 -10.74 -14.07
C GLU A 47 10.22 -10.26 -15.13
N VAL A 48 9.13 -9.59 -14.75
CA VAL A 48 8.22 -8.93 -15.70
C VAL A 48 8.98 -7.91 -16.54
N ASP A 49 9.74 -7.01 -15.92
CA ASP A 49 10.50 -5.98 -16.63
C ASP A 49 11.56 -6.63 -17.55
N ARG A 50 12.23 -7.70 -17.11
CA ARG A 50 13.18 -8.47 -17.93
C ARG A 50 12.54 -9.12 -19.17
N VAL A 51 11.31 -9.62 -19.05
CA VAL A 51 10.60 -10.33 -20.12
C VAL A 51 9.85 -9.37 -21.04
N MET A 52 9.39 -8.23 -20.52
CA MET A 52 8.62 -7.23 -21.25
C MET A 52 9.40 -6.64 -22.41
N ASP A 53 10.70 -6.39 -22.26
CA ASP A 53 11.56 -5.90 -23.35
C ASP A 53 11.67 -6.86 -24.54
N LYS A 54 11.32 -8.14 -24.35
CA LYS A 54 11.46 -9.22 -25.33
C LYS A 54 10.12 -9.74 -25.85
N SER A 55 9.00 -9.25 -25.32
CA SER A 55 7.69 -9.87 -25.50
C SER A 55 6.59 -8.84 -25.77
N GLU A 56 5.57 -9.23 -26.53
CA GLU A 56 4.35 -8.41 -26.67
C GLU A 56 3.72 -8.11 -25.28
N PRO A 57 3.08 -6.94 -25.11
CA PRO A 57 2.54 -6.49 -23.82
C PRO A 57 1.49 -7.43 -23.18
N ASN A 58 0.88 -8.32 -23.97
CA ASN A 58 -0.07 -9.35 -23.51
C ASN A 58 0.48 -10.77 -23.65
N SER A 59 1.81 -10.92 -23.68
CA SER A 59 2.48 -12.20 -23.73
C SER A 59 1.99 -13.15 -22.63
N ARG A 60 1.70 -14.40 -23.03
CA ARG A 60 1.30 -15.48 -22.11
C ARG A 60 2.30 -15.71 -20.98
N LEU A 61 3.54 -15.25 -21.12
CA LEU A 61 4.60 -15.37 -20.12
C LEU A 61 4.49 -14.30 -19.01
N LEU A 62 3.90 -13.14 -19.30
CA LEU A 62 3.76 -12.05 -18.33
C LEU A 62 2.60 -12.30 -17.36
N ILE A 63 1.53 -12.95 -17.83
CA ILE A 63 0.31 -13.19 -17.04
C ILE A 63 0.59 -13.94 -15.72
N PRO A 64 1.35 -15.05 -15.69
CA PRO A 64 1.67 -15.76 -14.45
C PRO A 64 2.53 -14.92 -13.49
N LEU A 65 3.49 -14.15 -14.02
CA LEU A 65 4.37 -13.31 -13.21
C LEU A 65 3.60 -12.15 -12.58
N LEU A 66 2.73 -11.50 -13.35
CA LEU A 66 1.86 -10.43 -12.88
C LEU A 66 0.84 -10.93 -11.84
N ARG A 67 0.27 -12.12 -12.06
CA ARG A 67 -0.59 -12.77 -11.06
C ARG A 67 0.16 -13.03 -9.76
N LYS A 68 1.35 -13.62 -9.85
CA LYS A 68 2.21 -13.88 -8.69
C LYS A 68 2.56 -12.59 -7.94
N ALA A 69 2.89 -11.52 -8.66
CA ALA A 69 3.17 -10.22 -8.05
C ALA A 69 1.95 -9.69 -7.28
N LYS A 70 0.75 -9.75 -7.90
CA LYS A 70 -0.51 -9.32 -7.29
C LYS A 70 -0.80 -10.07 -5.99
N GLU A 71 -0.78 -11.40 -6.04
CA GLU A 71 -1.03 -12.27 -4.88
C GLU A 71 -0.06 -11.97 -3.73
N ASN A 72 1.22 -11.74 -4.03
CA ASN A 72 2.21 -11.40 -3.00
C ASN A 72 1.95 -10.03 -2.37
N PHE A 73 1.58 -9.01 -3.15
CA PHE A 73 1.23 -7.71 -2.56
C PHE A 73 -0.07 -7.77 -1.74
N GLU A 74 -1.05 -8.57 -2.15
CA GLU A 74 -2.26 -8.83 -1.35
C GLU A 74 -1.91 -9.51 -0.02
N LEU A 75 -1.10 -10.57 -0.05
CA LEU A 75 -0.61 -11.24 1.16
C LEU A 75 0.23 -10.32 2.06
N ALA A 76 0.99 -9.39 1.48
CA ALA A 76 1.74 -8.40 2.22
C ALA A 76 0.80 -7.45 3.00
N LEU A 77 -0.29 -7.00 2.38
CA LEU A 77 -1.29 -6.14 3.02
C LEU A 77 -2.15 -6.90 4.04
N GLU A 78 -2.43 -8.18 3.81
CA GLU A 78 -3.06 -9.04 4.83
C GLU A 78 -2.17 -9.22 6.06
N ALA A 79 -0.85 -9.30 5.88
CA ALA A 79 0.11 -9.40 6.98
C ALA A 79 0.33 -8.06 7.70
N ASP A 80 0.42 -6.97 6.94
CA ASP A 80 0.59 -5.61 7.43
C ASP A 80 -0.15 -4.59 6.54
N ASN A 81 -1.38 -4.27 6.97
CA ASN A 81 -2.23 -3.31 6.27
C ASN A 81 -1.70 -1.87 6.32
N SER A 82 -0.75 -1.56 7.21
CA SER A 82 -0.14 -0.23 7.33
C SER A 82 0.96 0.01 6.28
N ASN A 83 1.28 -0.99 5.47
CA ASN A 83 2.31 -0.88 4.44
C ASN A 83 1.83 -0.07 3.22
N ALA A 84 2.07 1.24 3.25
CA ALA A 84 1.72 2.16 2.17
C ALA A 84 2.39 1.79 0.84
N HIS A 85 3.62 1.29 0.88
CA HIS A 85 4.37 0.94 -0.31
C HIS A 85 3.80 -0.30 -1.03
N ALA A 86 3.44 -1.35 -0.28
CA ALA A 86 2.73 -2.51 -0.83
C ALA A 86 1.43 -2.10 -1.52
N ARG A 87 0.68 -1.20 -0.88
CA ARG A 87 -0.58 -0.66 -1.39
C ARG A 87 -0.39 0.11 -2.70
N TYR A 88 0.63 0.95 -2.79
CA TYR A 88 1.01 1.64 -4.02
C TYR A 88 1.35 0.65 -5.14
N TRP A 89 2.14 -0.39 -4.88
CA TRP A 89 2.49 -1.36 -5.91
C TRP A 89 1.31 -2.20 -6.40
N LEU A 90 0.38 -2.56 -5.50
CA LEU A 90 -0.88 -3.19 -5.88
C LEU A 90 -1.73 -2.23 -6.75
N SER A 91 -1.77 -0.95 -6.40
CA SER A 91 -2.42 0.09 -7.23
C SER A 91 -1.85 0.12 -8.65
N LYS A 92 -0.52 0.07 -8.75
CA LYS A 92 0.22 0.13 -10.03
C LYS A 92 -0.03 -1.10 -10.89
N LEU A 93 -0.15 -2.28 -10.28
CA LEU A 93 -0.56 -3.51 -10.97
C LEU A 93 -1.93 -3.35 -11.63
N HIS A 94 -2.91 -2.83 -10.90
CA HIS A 94 -4.27 -2.61 -11.40
C HIS A 94 -4.37 -1.55 -12.50
N LEU A 95 -3.51 -0.54 -12.48
CA LEU A 95 -3.58 0.61 -13.38
C LEU A 95 -2.71 0.47 -14.63
N LYS A 96 -1.50 -0.10 -14.50
CA LYS A 96 -0.49 -0.13 -15.57
C LYS A 96 -0.45 -1.48 -16.31
N TYR A 97 -0.62 -2.59 -15.59
CA TYR A 97 -0.36 -3.92 -16.15
C TYR A 97 -1.66 -4.65 -16.49
N HIS A 98 -1.61 -5.54 -17.48
CA HIS A 98 -2.75 -6.40 -17.81
C HIS A 98 -2.78 -7.64 -16.91
N VAL A 99 -3.18 -7.45 -15.66
CA VAL A 99 -3.32 -8.53 -14.69
C VAL A 99 -4.73 -9.12 -14.76
N PRO A 100 -4.92 -10.45 -14.69
CA PRO A 100 -6.25 -11.04 -14.56
C PRO A 100 -6.99 -10.47 -13.34
N GLY A 101 -8.23 -10.01 -13.54
CA GLY A 101 -9.01 -9.36 -12.48
C GLY A 101 -8.60 -7.93 -12.17
N ALA A 102 -7.79 -7.27 -13.02
CA ALA A 102 -7.46 -5.87 -12.87
C ALA A 102 -8.72 -5.00 -12.98
N CYS A 103 -9.07 -4.35 -11.87
CA CYS A 103 -10.07 -3.28 -11.82
C CYS A 103 -9.37 -1.92 -11.65
N LYS A 104 -9.58 -1.00 -12.60
CA LYS A 104 -8.99 0.35 -12.55
C LYS A 104 -9.50 1.17 -11.37
N ALA A 105 -10.76 1.02 -10.99
CA ALA A 105 -11.34 1.73 -9.85
C ALA A 105 -10.67 1.33 -8.53
N ILE A 106 -10.44 0.02 -8.33
CA ILE A 106 -9.68 -0.49 -7.17
C ILE A 106 -8.25 0.06 -7.21
N GLY A 107 -7.61 0.05 -8.38
CA GLY A 107 -6.28 0.63 -8.54
C GLY A 107 -6.22 2.11 -8.17
N ALA A 108 -7.21 2.91 -8.57
CA ALA A 108 -7.28 4.32 -8.22
C ALA A 108 -7.48 4.55 -6.72
N ALA A 109 -8.38 3.77 -6.09
CA ALA A 109 -8.62 3.86 -4.64
C ALA A 109 -7.35 3.53 -3.83
N LEU A 110 -6.67 2.43 -4.17
CA LEU A 110 -5.42 2.03 -3.53
C LEU A 110 -4.30 3.06 -3.70
N LEU A 111 -4.25 3.74 -4.85
CA LEU A 111 -3.27 4.80 -5.10
C LEU A 111 -3.50 6.01 -4.19
N VAL A 112 -4.76 6.46 -4.06
CA VAL A 112 -5.13 7.58 -3.19
C VAL A 112 -4.81 7.23 -1.74
N GLU A 113 -5.25 6.05 -1.28
CA GLU A 113 -4.95 5.57 0.07
C GLU A 113 -3.43 5.53 0.34
N ALA A 114 -2.63 5.02 -0.60
CA ALA A 114 -1.17 4.99 -0.43
C ALA A 114 -0.55 6.40 -0.36
N ALA A 115 -1.07 7.35 -1.15
CA ALA A 115 -0.63 8.73 -1.12
C ALA A 115 -1.00 9.43 0.20
N ASP A 116 -2.21 9.18 0.72
CA ASP A 116 -2.70 9.70 2.01
C ASP A 116 -1.90 9.14 3.19
N MET A 117 -1.45 7.89 3.09
CA MET A 117 -0.55 7.26 4.06
C MET A 117 0.89 7.78 3.99
N GLY A 118 1.22 8.66 3.04
CA GLY A 118 2.52 9.30 2.93
C GLY A 118 3.55 8.58 2.05
N ASP A 119 3.13 7.62 1.20
CA ASP A 119 4.07 7.03 0.24
C ASP A 119 4.46 8.06 -0.83
N ALA A 120 5.75 8.40 -0.89
CA ALA A 120 6.26 9.45 -1.76
C ALA A 120 6.09 9.11 -3.25
N GLU A 121 6.20 7.83 -3.64
CA GLU A 121 5.99 7.42 -5.02
C GLU A 121 4.50 7.53 -5.41
N ALA A 122 3.60 7.14 -4.52
CA ALA A 122 2.16 7.29 -4.71
C ALA A 122 1.75 8.75 -4.85
N GLN A 123 2.25 9.63 -3.99
CA GLN A 123 2.00 11.07 -4.06
C GLN A 123 2.49 11.66 -5.39
N TYR A 124 3.70 11.30 -5.82
CA TYR A 124 4.23 11.73 -7.10
C TYR A 124 3.39 11.24 -8.28
N GLU A 125 3.01 9.96 -8.27
CA GLU A 125 2.22 9.33 -9.32
C GLU A 125 0.81 9.91 -9.41
N LEU A 126 0.14 10.11 -8.27
CA LEU A 126 -1.18 10.74 -8.18
C LEU A 126 -1.12 12.18 -8.72
N GLY A 127 -0.15 12.97 -8.29
CA GLY A 127 0.07 14.33 -8.80
C GLY A 127 0.39 14.35 -10.30
N ARG A 128 1.07 13.32 -10.83
CA ARG A 128 1.30 13.19 -12.28
C ARG A 128 -0.03 12.94 -13.02
N ARG A 129 -0.88 12.05 -12.53
CA ARG A 129 -2.19 11.73 -13.13
C ARG A 129 -3.15 12.92 -13.12
N LEU A 130 -3.27 13.61 -11.98
CA LEU A 130 -4.12 14.81 -11.86
C LEU A 130 -3.67 15.93 -12.82
N ARG A 131 -2.37 16.12 -13.03
CA ARG A 131 -1.87 17.09 -14.01
C ARG A 131 -2.29 16.78 -15.44
N TYR A 132 -2.35 15.50 -15.84
CA TYR A 132 -2.84 15.12 -17.16
C TYR A 132 -4.34 15.42 -17.31
N GLU A 133 -5.15 15.14 -16.28
CA GLU A 133 -6.59 15.46 -16.30
C GLU A 133 -6.86 16.97 -16.37
N VAL A 134 -6.11 17.77 -15.60
CA VAL A 134 -6.18 19.25 -15.64
C VAL A 134 -5.72 19.81 -16.99
N SER A 135 -4.83 19.11 -17.70
CA SER A 135 -4.37 19.53 -19.04
C SER A 135 -5.46 19.34 -20.11
N PHE A 136 -6.32 18.33 -19.96
CA PHE A 136 -7.50 18.13 -20.83
C PHE A 136 -8.69 19.02 -20.41
N LEU A 137 -8.79 19.36 -19.13
CA LEU A 137 -9.78 20.29 -18.58
C LEU A 137 -9.33 21.75 -18.64
N LYS A 138 -8.29 22.06 -19.41
CA LYS A 138 -7.83 23.43 -19.67
C LYS A 138 -8.73 24.14 -20.70
N ILE A 139 -10.04 23.99 -20.51
CA ILE A 139 -11.07 24.97 -20.83
C ILE A 139 -11.86 25.08 -19.53
N ASP A 140 -11.56 26.16 -18.79
CA ASP A 140 -12.31 26.69 -17.68
C ASP A 140 -12.57 25.73 -16.50
N ILE A 141 -11.74 25.81 -15.46
CA ILE A 141 -12.15 26.06 -14.06
C ILE A 141 -10.99 25.77 -13.10
N VAL A 142 -10.64 26.80 -12.34
CA VAL A 142 -9.82 26.77 -11.14
C VAL A 142 -10.57 26.02 -10.04
N ILE A 143 -10.31 24.72 -9.81
CA ILE A 143 -10.75 24.04 -8.56
C ILE A 143 -9.65 23.12 -8.00
N ILE A 144 -9.00 23.65 -6.95
CA ILE A 144 -8.75 23.05 -5.61
C ILE A 144 -8.24 21.61 -5.55
N PHE A 145 -6.94 21.45 -5.25
CA PHE A 145 -6.40 20.39 -4.39
C PHE A 145 -5.20 20.95 -3.61
N VAL A 146 -5.48 21.97 -2.79
CA VAL A 146 -4.69 22.32 -1.61
C VAL A 146 -5.71 22.42 -0.49
N LEU A 147 -5.53 21.65 0.58
CA LEU A 147 -6.42 21.39 1.74
C LEU A 147 -7.14 20.04 1.68
N ILE A 148 -6.42 18.96 1.99
CA ILE A 148 -6.58 18.20 3.25
C ILE A 148 -5.17 17.86 3.74
#